data_AF-A0A817HEV1-F1
#
_entry.id   AF-A0A817HEV1-F1
#
_cell.length_a   1.000
_cell.length_b   1.000
_cell.length_c   1.000
_cell.angle_alpha   90.00
_cell.angle_beta   90.00
_cell.angle_gamma   90.00
#
_symmetry.space_group_name_H-M   'P 1'
#
loop_
_entity.id
_entity.type
_entity.pdbx_description
1 polymer ?
#
loop_
_entity_poly.entity_id
_entity_poly.type
_entity_poly.pdbx_seq_one_letter_code
_entity_poly.pdbx_strand_id
1 'polypeptide(L)'
;MITYESEDLLACYDVMEHFMQPQRHLQVFMNMLRHHMNVQVAFDAPRLCIGPSIPNGTDDAVKSEVFIEDGISEDVLEKLRSFCHHVKLVKDLIVQCLAVSNYS
;
A
#
# COMPACT_ATOMS: atom_id res chain seq x y z
N MET A 1 -4.76 14.76 8.73
CA MET A 1 -4.57 16.18 8.38
C MET A 1 -3.11 16.42 8.09
N ILE A 2 -2.81 17.20 7.05
CA ILE A 2 -1.45 17.54 6.63
C ILE A 2 -1.37 19.06 6.49
N THR A 3 -0.32 19.66 7.03
CA THR A 3 -0.08 21.10 6.99
C THR A 3 1.30 21.38 6.40
N TYR A 4 1.45 22.57 5.84
CA TYR A 4 2.77 23.13 5.57
C TYR A 4 3.44 23.60 6.87
N GLU A 5 4.73 23.91 6.79
CA GLU A 5 5.44 24.55 7.89
C GLU A 5 4.88 25.95 8.22
N SER A 6 4.26 26.62 7.24
CA SER A 6 3.51 27.87 7.44
C SER A 6 2.21 27.70 8.23
N GLU A 7 1.91 26.49 8.70
CA GLU A 7 0.65 26.10 9.36
C GLU A 7 -0.58 26.11 8.44
N ASP A 8 -0.39 26.41 7.15
CA ASP A 8 -1.46 26.33 6.16
C ASP A 8 -1.89 24.87 5.93
N LEU A 9 -3.21 24.66 5.84
CA LEU A 9 -3.79 23.35 5.57
C LEU A 9 -3.46 22.93 4.14
N LEU A 10 -2.75 21.81 4.00
CA LEU A 10 -2.52 21.17 2.71
C LEU A 10 -3.69 20.24 2.34
N ALA A 11 -4.03 19.32 3.23
CA ALA A 11 -5.09 18.34 2.99
C ALA A 11 -5.66 17.78 4.29
N CYS A 12 -6.96 17.47 4.28
CA CYS A 12 -7.61 16.68 5.33
C CYS A 12 -8.31 15.49 4.68
N TYR A 13 -7.91 14.29 5.06
CA TYR A 13 -8.49 13.04 4.58
C TYR A 13 -8.30 11.95 5.62
N ASP A 14 -9.09 10.91 5.47
CA ASP A 14 -8.96 9.69 6.24
C ASP A 14 -9.12 8.47 5.30
N VAL A 15 -8.61 7.33 5.74
CA VAL A 15 -8.72 6.05 5.02
C VAL A 15 -9.31 5.03 5.96
N MET A 16 -10.36 4.35 5.49
CA MET A 16 -11.01 3.28 6.22
C MET A 16 -10.43 1.96 5.75
N GLU A 17 -9.60 1.29 6.56
CA GLU A 17 -9.20 -0.12 6.43
C GLU A 17 -8.21 -0.45 7.56
N HIS A 18 -8.52 -1.39 8.47
CA HIS A 18 -7.70 -1.71 9.67
C HIS A 18 -6.18 -1.78 9.45
N PHE A 19 -5.67 -2.86 8.84
CA PHE A 19 -4.23 -3.08 8.64
C PHE A 19 -3.63 -2.14 7.59
N MET A 20 -4.44 -1.71 6.63
CA MET A 20 -4.01 -0.86 5.52
C MET A 20 -3.98 0.63 5.87
N GLN A 21 -4.55 1.04 7.00
CA GLN A 21 -4.67 2.45 7.38
C GLN A 21 -3.34 3.21 7.28
N PRO A 22 -2.24 2.77 7.95
CA PRO A 22 -0.97 3.49 7.86
C PRO A 22 -0.34 3.43 6.47
N GLN A 23 -0.43 2.29 5.78
CA GLN A 23 0.15 2.13 4.43
C GLN A 23 -0.58 2.98 3.40
N ARG A 24 -1.91 3.11 3.52
CA ARG A 24 -2.75 3.86 2.60
C ARG A 24 -2.70 5.36 2.88
N HIS A 25 -2.61 5.80 4.14
CA HIS A 25 -2.35 7.22 4.45
C HIS A 25 -1.08 7.71 3.75
N LEU A 26 -0.01 6.92 3.78
CA LEU A 26 1.25 7.24 3.11
C LEU A 26 1.12 7.25 1.58
N GLN A 27 0.44 6.26 1.00
CA GLN A 27 0.26 6.18 -0.45
C GLN A 27 -0.52 7.39 -1.00
N VAL A 28 -1.62 7.77 -0.34
CA VAL A 28 -2.40 8.96 -0.74
C VAL A 28 -1.54 10.22 -0.62
N PHE A 29 -0.78 10.36 0.46
CA PHE A 29 0.12 11.50 0.64
C PHE A 29 1.18 11.59 -0.46
N MET A 30 1.85 10.47 -0.76
CA MET A 30 2.88 10.40 -1.79
C MET A 30 2.30 10.71 -3.18
N ASN A 31 1.09 10.24 -3.47
CA ASN A 31 0.42 10.53 -4.73
C ASN A 31 0.13 12.03 -4.89
N MET A 32 -0.29 12.71 -3.83
CA MET A 32 -0.46 14.17 -3.85
C MET A 32 0.87 14.89 -4.04
N LEU A 33 1.93 14.49 -3.32
CA LEU A 33 3.22 15.17 -3.39
C LEU A 33 3.99 14.92 -4.69
N ARG A 34 4.02 13.67 -5.17
CA ARG A 34 4.89 13.22 -6.26
C ARG A 34 4.19 13.22 -7.60
N HIS A 35 2.88 12.99 -7.63
CA HIS A 35 2.09 12.93 -8.85
C HIS A 35 1.15 14.12 -9.00
N HIS A 36 1.19 15.09 -8.07
CA HIS A 36 0.35 16.29 -8.07
C HIS A 36 -1.15 15.97 -8.20
N MET A 37 -1.56 14.80 -7.70
CA MET A 37 -2.95 14.37 -7.69
C MET A 37 -3.72 15.15 -6.62
N ASN A 38 -4.99 15.42 -6.87
CA ASN A 38 -5.89 15.84 -5.80
C ASN A 38 -6.19 14.65 -4.86
N VAL A 39 -6.74 14.94 -3.68
CA VAL A 39 -7.01 13.93 -2.63
C VAL A 39 -7.85 12.76 -3.15
N GLN A 40 -8.92 13.04 -3.91
CA GLN A 40 -9.84 12.00 -4.40
C GLN A 40 -9.15 11.09 -5.42
N VAL A 41 -8.44 11.67 -6.39
CA VAL A 41 -7.67 10.92 -7.39
C VAL A 41 -6.55 10.12 -6.75
N ALA A 42 -5.85 10.69 -5.77
CA ALA A 42 -4.80 10.02 -5.02
C ALA A 42 -5.32 8.82 -4.20
N PHE A 43 -6.56 8.92 -3.70
CA PHE A 43 -7.25 7.88 -2.94
C PHE A 43 -7.77 6.73 -3.80
N ASP A 44 -8.21 7.05 -5.02
CA ASP A 44 -8.74 6.09 -6.00
C ASP A 44 -7.63 5.44 -6.85
N ALA A 45 -6.38 5.90 -6.74
CA ALA A 45 -5.25 5.32 -7.45
C ALA A 45 -4.97 3.86 -7.01
N PRO A 46 -4.48 2.99 -7.91
CA PRO A 46 -4.15 1.60 -7.59
C PRO A 46 -3.21 1.47 -6.38
N ARG A 47 -3.54 0.54 -5.49
CA ARG A 47 -2.89 0.40 -4.18
C ARG A 47 -1.86 -0.74 -4.15
N LEU A 48 -0.93 -0.65 -3.18
CA LEU A 48 -0.06 -1.74 -2.77
C LEU A 48 -0.18 -2.02 -1.27
N CYS A 49 -0.04 -3.27 -0.86
CA CYS A 49 -0.07 -3.72 0.54
C CYS A 49 1.15 -4.60 0.79
N ILE A 50 1.99 -4.21 1.73
CA ILE A 50 3.09 -5.05 2.21
C ILE A 50 2.54 -5.89 3.37
N GLY A 51 2.49 -7.20 3.16
CA GLY A 51 2.05 -8.16 4.15
C GLY A 51 3.05 -8.31 5.31
N PRO A 52 2.58 -8.78 6.48
CA PRO A 52 3.44 -9.07 7.61
C PRO A 52 4.43 -10.17 7.25
N SER A 53 5.63 -10.08 7.82
CA SER A 53 6.55 -11.20 7.89
C SER A 53 6.14 -12.05 9.09
N ILE A 54 5.49 -13.20 8.85
CA ILE A 54 5.01 -14.11 9.91
C ILE A 54 6.00 -15.26 10.10
N PRO A 55 6.79 -15.32 11.18
CA PRO A 55 7.76 -16.40 11.39
C PRO A 55 7.06 -17.76 11.54
N ASN A 56 7.28 -18.68 10.61
CA ASN A 56 6.65 -20.01 10.62
C ASN A 56 7.52 -21.09 11.29
N GLY A 57 8.15 -20.76 12.43
CA GLY A 57 8.79 -21.72 13.36
C GLY A 57 9.88 -22.66 12.80
N THR A 58 10.22 -22.53 11.52
CA THR A 58 11.21 -23.30 10.76
C THR A 58 12.01 -22.29 9.95
N ASP A 59 13.33 -22.44 9.97
CA ASP A 59 14.31 -21.39 9.73
C ASP A 59 14.26 -20.72 8.33
N ASP A 60 14.92 -19.56 8.28
CA ASP A 60 15.33 -18.75 7.11
C ASP A 60 14.27 -17.88 6.38
N ALA A 61 14.25 -16.60 6.78
CA ALA A 61 13.73 -15.45 6.04
C ALA A 61 12.27 -15.56 5.56
N VAL A 62 11.32 -15.40 6.47
CA VAL A 62 9.93 -15.12 6.05
C VAL A 62 9.90 -13.77 5.35
N LYS A 63 9.86 -13.79 4.03
CA LYS A 63 9.78 -12.57 3.21
C LYS A 63 8.32 -12.10 3.17
N SER A 64 8.12 -10.83 3.49
CA SER A 64 6.83 -10.16 3.32
C SER A 64 6.35 -10.29 1.87
N GLU A 65 5.10 -10.73 1.71
CA GLU A 65 4.43 -10.67 0.41
C GLU A 65 4.05 -9.22 0.08
N VAL A 66 4.19 -8.83 -1.18
CA VAL A 66 3.77 -7.53 -1.70
C VAL A 66 2.55 -7.76 -2.58
N PHE A 67 1.38 -7.32 -2.10
CA PHE A 67 0.15 -7.35 -2.87
C PHE A 67 0.03 -6.07 -3.69
N ILE A 68 -0.30 -6.21 -4.96
CA ILE A 68 -0.47 -5.11 -5.91
C ILE A 68 -1.89 -5.19 -6.45
N GLU A 69 -2.61 -4.08 -6.39
CA GLU A 69 -3.96 -3.97 -6.95
C GLU A 69 -3.93 -3.94 -8.49
N ASP A 70 -5.01 -4.40 -9.09
CA ASP A 70 -5.24 -4.27 -10.53
C ASP A 70 -5.17 -2.81 -10.99
N GLY A 71 -4.66 -2.59 -12.20
CA GLY A 71 -4.40 -1.25 -12.75
C GLY A 71 -2.93 -0.81 -12.67
N ILE A 72 -2.05 -1.56 -12.00
CA ILE A 72 -0.59 -1.45 -12.18
C ILE A 72 -0.14 -2.37 -13.31
N SER A 73 0.74 -1.88 -14.18
CA SER A 73 1.19 -2.58 -15.38
C SER A 73 2.12 -3.76 -15.08
N GLU A 74 2.02 -4.85 -15.86
CA GLU A 74 2.76 -6.10 -15.61
C GLU A 74 4.29 -5.92 -15.62
N ASP A 75 4.81 -4.97 -16.40
CA ASP A 75 6.24 -4.63 -16.43
C ASP A 75 6.75 -4.14 -15.06
N VAL A 76 5.92 -3.42 -14.30
CA VAL A 76 6.24 -3.01 -12.93
C VAL A 76 6.29 -4.22 -12.00
N LEU A 77 5.35 -5.16 -12.15
CA LEU A 77 5.34 -6.40 -11.36
C LEU A 77 6.58 -7.25 -11.63
N GLU A 78 6.94 -7.45 -12.91
CA GLU A 78 8.15 -8.16 -13.30
C GLU A 78 9.42 -7.49 -12.75
N LYS A 79 9.49 -6.16 -12.82
CA LYS A 79 10.62 -5.40 -12.29
C LYS A 79 10.74 -5.55 -10.77
N LEU A 80 9.64 -5.49 -10.03
CA LEU A 80 9.65 -5.75 -8.58
C LEU A 80 10.10 -7.18 -8.26
N ARG A 81 9.64 -8.18 -9.02
CA ARG A 81 10.11 -9.58 -8.88
C ARG A 81 11.61 -9.70 -9.14
N SER A 82 12.15 -8.94 -10.11
CA SER A 82 13.59 -8.92 -10.40
C SER A 82 14.45 -8.36 -9.27
N PHE A 83 13.85 -7.53 -8.39
CA PHE A 83 14.47 -7.04 -7.15
C PHE A 83 14.24 -7.97 -5.95
N CYS A 84 13.87 -9.23 -6.20
CA CYS A 84 13.61 -10.25 -5.19
C CYS A 84 12.39 -9.99 -4.29
N HIS A 85 11.44 -9.15 -4.72
CA HIS A 85 10.15 -9.00 -4.03
C HIS A 85 9.18 -10.13 -4.39
N HIS A 86 8.42 -10.61 -3.40
CA HIS A 86 7.38 -11.63 -3.59
C HIS A 86 6.06 -10.94 -3.94
N VAL A 87 5.82 -10.70 -5.23
CA VAL A 87 4.69 -9.89 -5.71
C VAL A 87 3.48 -10.73 -6.11
N LYS A 88 2.29 -10.38 -5.61
CA LYS A 88 0.99 -10.96 -5.98
C LYS A 88 0.05 -9.88 -6.52
N LEU A 89 -0.46 -10.07 -7.74
CA LEU A 89 -1.52 -9.23 -8.30
C LEU A 89 -2.88 -9.64 -7.70
N VAL A 90 -3.69 -8.69 -7.28
CA VAL A 90 -5.02 -8.92 -6.71
C VAL A 90 -6.05 -7.96 -7.32
N LYS A 91 -7.29 -8.44 -7.51
CA LYS A 91 -8.38 -7.62 -8.05
C LYS A 91 -8.96 -6.64 -7.04
N ASP A 92 -8.99 -7.02 -5.77
CA ASP A 92 -9.47 -6.19 -4.68
C ASP A 92 -8.55 -6.36 -3.47
N LEU A 93 -7.71 -5.35 -3.25
CA LEU A 93 -6.72 -5.35 -2.19
C LEU A 93 -7.36 -5.30 -0.79
N ILE A 94 -8.56 -4.75 -0.65
CA ILE A 94 -9.27 -4.62 0.63
C ILE A 94 -9.59 -6.01 1.17
N VAL A 95 -10.15 -6.87 0.32
CA VAL A 95 -10.52 -8.24 0.68
C VAL A 95 -9.30 -9.06 1.08
N GLN A 96 -8.18 -8.89 0.36
CA GLN A 96 -6.97 -9.65 0.64
C GLN A 96 -6.29 -9.22 1.95
N CYS A 97 -6.18 -7.92 2.26
CA CYS A 97 -5.52 -7.47 3.49
C CYS A 97 -6.43 -7.63 4.74
N LEU A 98 -7.74 -7.80 4.58
CA LEU A 98 -8.63 -8.32 5.64
C LEU A 98 -8.26 -9.75 6.04
N ALA A 99 -7.96 -10.63 5.08
CA ALA A 99 -7.52 -12.00 5.37
C ALA A 99 -6.19 -12.01 6.14
N VAL A 100 -5.30 -11.05 5.87
CA VAL A 100 -4.04 -10.84 6.58
C VAL A 100 -4.25 -10.36 8.01
N SER A 101 -5.28 -9.54 8.26
CA SER A 101 -5.61 -9.03 9.60
C SER A 101 -6.10 -10.11 10.56
N ASN A 102 -6.57 -11.26 10.06
CA ASN A 102 -6.96 -12.42 10.90
C ASN A 102 -5.76 -13.20 11.47
N TYR A 103 -4.53 -12.82 11.12
CA TYR A 103 -3.29 -13.40 11.65
C TYR A 103 -2.63 -12.55 12.76
N SER A 104 -3.30 -11.50 13.25
CA SER A 104 -2.83 -10.62 14.34
C SER A 104 -3.53 -10.89 15.66
#